data_AF-A0A412EKN7-F1
#
_entry.id   AF-A0A412EKN7-F1
#
_cell.length_a   1.000
_cell.length_b   1.000
_cell.length_c   1.000
_cell.angle_alpha   90.00
_cell.angle_beta   90.00
_cell.angle_gamma   90.00
#
_symmetry.space_group_name_H-M   'P 1'
#
loop_
_entity.id
_entity.type
_entity.pdbx_description
1 polymer ?
#
loop_
_entity_poly.entity_id
_entity_poly.type
_entity_poly.pdbx_seq_one_letter_code
_entity_poly.pdbx_strand_id
1 'polypeptide(L)'
;MAYADYDFYTESYYGNVVPEADFDRLAARASDFIDTLTFNNLVDGLPADKRSQKRIKKAVCSLTELMYQIELAEKNATNAAVSGTSTAIGSGGSTTGIVTSVSSGSESISYATPQQKASGAKEWSAVYAAAGDVQKTNDLLLKTALPLLMGVRTDDGIPVLYAGV
;
A
#
# COMPACT_ATOMS: atom_id res chain seq x y z
N MET A 1 3.06 16.49 9.91
CA MET A 1 4.49 16.41 9.51
C MET A 1 4.79 14.94 9.30
N ALA A 2 5.56 14.54 8.28
CA ALA A 2 5.90 13.13 8.12
C ALA A 2 6.83 12.65 9.25
N TYR A 3 6.60 11.45 9.78
CA TYR A 3 7.47 10.86 10.81
C TYR A 3 8.73 10.20 10.24
N ALA A 4 8.78 9.97 8.93
CA ALA A 4 9.88 9.34 8.23
C ALA A 4 10.30 10.16 7.00
N ASP A 5 11.62 10.27 6.81
CA ASP A 5 12.27 10.98 5.72
C ASP A 5 12.72 10.00 4.62
N TYR A 6 13.00 10.50 3.42
CA TYR A 6 13.44 9.66 2.30
C TYR A 6 14.78 8.96 2.56
N ASP A 7 15.70 9.61 3.28
CA ASP A 7 16.96 9.00 3.71
C ASP A 7 16.72 7.78 4.60
N PHE A 8 15.74 7.86 5.53
CA PHE A 8 15.39 6.71 6.35
C PHE A 8 14.76 5.59 5.51
N TYR A 9 13.93 5.94 4.52
CA TYR A 9 13.30 4.98 3.62
C TYR A 9 14.33 4.17 2.84
N THR A 10 15.36 4.82 2.31
CA THR A 10 16.38 4.16 1.48
C THR A 10 17.48 3.49 2.30
N GLU A 11 18.02 4.14 3.34
CA GLU A 11 19.20 3.66 4.07
C GLU A 11 18.87 2.72 5.23
N SER A 12 17.70 2.89 5.88
CA SER A 12 17.34 2.16 7.11
C SER A 12 16.18 1.18 6.93
N TYR A 13 15.21 1.55 6.09
CA TYR A 13 14.08 0.69 5.72
C TYR A 13 14.41 -0.15 4.48
N TYR A 14 15.35 0.29 3.64
CA TYR A 14 15.78 -0.38 2.40
C TYR A 14 14.66 -0.52 1.37
N GLY A 15 13.79 0.49 1.28
CA GLY A 15 12.71 0.54 0.31
C GLY A 15 13.18 1.03 -1.06
N ASN A 16 12.56 0.52 -2.12
CA ASN A 16 12.90 0.83 -3.51
C ASN A 16 11.68 1.02 -4.43
N VAL A 17 10.48 1.09 -3.86
CA VAL A 17 9.21 1.12 -4.60
C VAL A 17 8.74 2.56 -4.85
N VAL A 18 8.90 3.46 -3.88
CA VAL A 18 8.38 4.83 -3.94
C VAL A 18 9.47 5.77 -4.47
N PRO A 19 9.22 6.54 -5.55
CA PRO A 19 10.15 7.55 -6.03
C PRO A 19 10.16 8.76 -5.09
N GLU A 20 11.31 9.42 -4.97
CA GLU A 20 11.52 10.57 -4.07
C GLU A 20 10.48 11.69 -4.25
N ALA A 21 10.12 12.00 -5.50
CA ALA A 21 9.15 13.04 -5.83
C ALA A 21 7.73 12.79 -5.26
N ASP A 22 7.35 11.53 -5.06
CA ASP A 22 6.06 11.16 -4.46
C ASP A 22 6.17 10.84 -2.97
N PHE A 23 7.40 10.65 -2.46
CA PHE A 23 7.63 10.17 -1.11
C PHE A 23 7.06 11.12 -0.07
N ASP A 24 7.38 12.42 -0.12
CA ASP A 24 6.95 13.39 0.88
C ASP A 24 5.43 13.47 1.01
N ARG A 25 4.73 13.49 -0.14
CA ARG A 25 3.26 13.53 -0.18
C ARG A 25 2.65 12.27 0.45
N LEU A 26 3.19 11.10 0.11
CA LEU A 26 2.69 9.82 0.61
C LEU A 26 3.06 9.59 2.07
N ALA A 27 4.27 9.99 2.48
CA ALA A 27 4.74 9.88 3.86
C ALA A 27 3.94 10.79 4.81
N ALA A 28 3.56 11.99 4.36
CA ALA A 28 2.65 12.85 5.11
C ALA A 28 1.29 12.16 5.32
N ARG A 29 0.69 11.64 4.24
CA ARG A 29 -0.61 10.95 4.31
C ARG A 29 -0.57 9.67 5.14
N ALA A 30 0.53 8.92 5.06
CA ALA A 30 0.77 7.73 5.88
C ALA A 30 0.93 8.10 7.36
N SER A 31 1.56 9.24 7.65
CA SER A 31 1.72 9.75 9.02
C SER A 31 0.36 10.16 9.61
N ASP A 32 -0.48 10.86 8.84
CA ASP A 32 -1.84 11.23 9.26
C ASP A 32 -2.69 9.98 9.58
N PHE A 33 -2.51 8.89 8.81
CA PHE A 33 -3.17 7.61 9.08
C PHE A 33 -2.67 6.97 10.39
N ILE A 34 -1.36 7.02 10.63
CA ILE A 34 -0.77 6.55 11.89
C ILE A 34 -1.28 7.38 13.08
N ASP A 35 -1.43 8.69 12.93
CA ASP A 35 -1.98 9.57 13.97
C ASP A 35 -3.41 9.19 14.31
N THR A 36 -4.23 8.95 13.28
CA THR A 36 -5.61 8.48 13.46
C THR A 36 -5.65 7.14 14.17
N LEU A 37 -4.76 6.21 13.81
CA LEU A 37 -4.68 4.87 14.37
C LEU A 37 -4.10 4.84 15.80
N THR A 38 -3.27 5.81 16.15
CA THR A 38 -2.68 5.98 17.49
C THR A 38 -3.45 6.98 18.35
N PHE A 39 -4.66 7.38 17.94
CA PHE A 39 -5.51 8.32 18.68
C PHE A 39 -4.81 9.65 19.00
N ASN A 40 -3.94 10.12 18.10
CA ASN A 40 -3.12 11.32 18.25
C ASN A 40 -2.08 11.26 19.39
N ASN A 41 -1.74 10.07 19.90
CA ASN A 41 -0.72 9.90 20.94
C ASN A 41 0.72 10.25 20.48
N LEU A 42 0.92 10.48 19.17
CA LEU A 42 2.22 10.80 18.57
C LEU A 42 2.32 12.26 18.09
N VAL A 43 1.27 13.07 18.26
CA VAL A 43 1.21 14.45 17.76
C VAL A 43 2.24 15.35 18.43
N ASP A 44 2.53 15.11 19.71
CA ASP A 44 3.57 15.85 20.46
C ASP A 44 4.99 15.42 20.11
N GLY A 45 5.14 14.34 19.33
CA GLY A 45 6.42 13.85 18.83
C GLY A 45 6.61 12.34 18.94
N LEU A 46 7.70 11.87 18.35
CA LEU A 46 8.12 10.47 18.45
C LEU A 46 8.69 10.18 19.86
N PRO A 47 8.48 8.97 20.41
CA PRO A 47 9.04 8.57 21.70
C PRO A 47 10.57 8.67 21.74
N ALA A 48 11.16 8.96 22.91
CA ALA A 48 12.61 9.07 23.07
C ALA A 48 13.35 7.73 22.89
N ASP A 49 12.65 6.61 23.09
CA ASP A 49 13.19 5.29 22.82
C ASP A 49 13.46 5.08 21.31
N LYS A 50 14.75 5.03 20.95
CA LYS A 50 15.21 4.84 19.56
C LYS A 50 14.63 3.58 18.92
N ARG A 51 14.38 2.52 19.69
CA ARG A 51 13.76 1.28 19.17
C ARG A 51 12.31 1.54 18.78
N SER A 52 11.54 2.18 19.65
CA SER A 52 10.16 2.59 19.40
C SER A 52 10.05 3.56 18.22
N GLN A 53 10.90 4.58 18.18
CA GLN A 53 10.99 5.51 17.06
C GLN A 53 11.26 4.78 15.73
N LYS A 54 12.23 3.86 15.70
CA LYS A 54 12.54 3.07 14.49
C LYS A 54 11.35 2.23 14.03
N ARG A 55 10.56 1.67 14.95
CA ARG A 55 9.35 0.89 14.60
C ARG A 55 8.26 1.76 13.99
N ILE A 56 8.03 2.96 14.54
CA ILE A 56 7.04 3.91 14.00
C ILE A 56 7.47 4.37 12.60
N LYS A 57 8.75 4.75 12.42
CA LYS A 57 9.28 5.12 11.09
C LYS A 57 9.14 3.99 10.06
N LYS A 58 9.37 2.74 10.46
CA LYS A 58 9.14 1.57 9.61
C LYS A 58 7.66 1.36 9.26
N ALA A 59 6.75 1.59 10.21
CA ALA A 59 5.30 1.54 9.94
C ALA A 59 4.90 2.56 8.88
N VAL A 60 5.37 3.81 9.02
CA VAL A 60 5.11 4.88 8.05
C VAL A 60 5.66 4.50 6.68
N CYS A 61 6.91 4.04 6.58
CA CYS A 61 7.50 3.60 5.31
C CYS A 61 6.69 2.48 4.64
N SER A 62 6.25 1.48 5.41
CA SER A 62 5.44 0.37 4.88
C SER A 62 4.07 0.83 4.37
N LEU A 63 3.47 1.81 5.03
CA LEU A 63 2.21 2.41 4.58
C LEU A 63 2.43 3.26 3.33
N THR A 64 3.47 4.08 3.27
CA THR A 64 3.83 4.87 2.08
C THR A 64 3.93 3.98 0.84
N GLU A 65 4.62 2.84 0.98
CA GLU A 65 4.79 1.86 -0.09
C GLU A 65 3.46 1.23 -0.52
N LEU A 66 2.61 0.86 0.44
CA LEU A 66 1.30 0.30 0.16
C LEU A 66 0.37 1.30 -0.53
N MET A 67 0.38 2.56 -0.07
CA MET A 67 -0.41 3.65 -0.66
C MET A 67 0.04 3.95 -2.08
N TYR A 68 1.35 3.93 -2.35
CA TYR A 68 1.87 4.08 -3.70
C TYR A 68 1.39 2.95 -4.62
N GLN A 69 1.43 1.69 -4.16
CA GLN A 69 0.94 0.55 -4.93
C GLN A 69 -0.57 0.64 -5.22
N ILE A 70 -1.37 1.12 -4.27
CA ILE A 70 -2.80 1.38 -4.47
C ILE A 70 -3.01 2.46 -5.54
N GLU A 71 -2.29 3.60 -5.45
CA GLU A 71 -2.40 4.67 -6.45
C GLU A 71 -1.97 4.21 -7.86
N LEU A 72 -0.95 3.35 -7.96
CA LEU A 72 -0.57 2.75 -9.24
C LEU A 72 -1.67 1.82 -9.78
N ALA A 73 -2.31 1.01 -8.92
CA ALA A 73 -3.44 0.17 -9.31
C ALA A 73 -4.64 1.00 -9.80
N GLU A 74 -4.96 2.10 -9.12
CA GLU A 74 -6.03 3.03 -9.53
C GLU A 74 -5.71 3.72 -10.87
N LYS A 75 -4.48 4.20 -11.05
CA LYS A 75 -4.01 4.79 -12.33
C LYS A 75 -4.07 3.78 -13.48
N ASN A 76 -3.71 2.51 -13.23
CA ASN A 76 -3.81 1.46 -14.24
C ASN A 76 -5.26 1.14 -14.60
N ALA A 77 -6.16 1.06 -13.62
CA ALA A 77 -7.58 0.82 -13.85
C ALA A 77 -8.25 1.97 -14.63
N THR A 78 -7.92 3.22 -14.30
CA THR A 78 -8.43 4.41 -15.00
C THR A 78 -7.88 4.51 -16.42
N ASN A 79 -6.59 4.23 -16.65
CA ASN A 79 -6.02 4.17 -18.00
C ASN A 79 -6.67 3.08 -18.87
N ALA A 80 -7.04 1.94 -18.31
CA ALA A 80 -7.81 0.91 -19.01
C ALA A 80 -9.22 1.38 -19.40
N ALA A 81 -9.85 2.22 -18.57
CA ALA A 81 -11.16 2.81 -18.86
C ALA A 81 -11.11 3.96 -19.89
N VAL A 82 -10.05 4.80 -19.85
CA VAL A 82 -9.88 5.98 -20.73
C VAL A 82 -9.34 5.60 -22.11
N SER A 83 -8.51 4.55 -22.22
CA SER A 83 -8.02 4.05 -23.53
C SER A 83 -9.11 3.48 -24.44
N GLY A 84 -10.39 3.52 -24.03
CA GLY A 84 -11.46 3.12 -24.93
C GLY A 84 -11.33 1.66 -25.37
N THR A 85 -10.88 0.76 -24.50
CA THR A 85 -11.32 -0.63 -24.59
C THR A 85 -12.78 -0.70 -24.14
N SER A 86 -13.63 0.07 -24.82
CA SER A 86 -15.02 -0.28 -25.01
C SER A 86 -14.97 -1.65 -25.69
N THR A 87 -15.13 -2.71 -24.90
CA THR A 87 -15.71 -3.93 -25.41
C THR A 87 -17.09 -3.55 -25.90
N ALA A 88 -17.15 -3.09 -27.15
CA ALA A 88 -18.38 -3.11 -27.91
C ALA A 88 -18.88 -4.55 -27.83
N ILE A 89 -20.00 -4.69 -27.13
CA ILE A 89 -20.72 -5.94 -27.00
C ILE A 89 -21.10 -6.35 -28.41
N GLY A 90 -20.33 -7.27 -29.00
CA GLY A 90 -20.76 -7.99 -30.18
C GLY A 90 -22.04 -8.74 -29.80
N SER A 91 -23.10 -8.53 -30.58
CA SER A 91 -24.36 -9.24 -30.45
C SER A 91 -24.15 -10.74 -30.67
N GLY A 92 -23.86 -11.48 -29.60
CA GLY A 92 -23.70 -12.94 -29.63
C GLY A 92 -23.04 -13.44 -28.35
N GLY A 93 -23.85 -13.82 -27.36
CA GLY A 93 -23.42 -14.17 -26.01
C GLY A 93 -22.44 -15.36 -25.89
N SER A 94 -21.75 -15.38 -24.74
CA SER A 94 -20.64 -16.25 -24.28
C SER A 94 -19.25 -15.71 -24.67
N THR A 95 -18.30 -15.44 -23.77
CA THR A 95 -17.97 -16.11 -22.50
C THR A 95 -17.40 -15.17 -21.44
N THR A 96 -17.49 -15.63 -20.19
CA THR A 96 -16.84 -15.10 -18.98
C THR A 96 -15.31 -15.22 -19.03
N GLY A 97 -14.59 -14.09 -18.98
CA GLY A 97 -13.15 -14.08 -18.69
C GLY A 97 -12.41 -12.85 -19.24
N ILE A 98 -11.54 -12.26 -18.41
CA ILE A 98 -10.71 -11.10 -18.77
C ILE A 98 -9.57 -11.59 -19.69
N VAL A 99 -9.65 -11.33 -21.00
CA VAL A 99 -8.60 -11.63 -21.98
C VAL A 99 -7.59 -10.48 -21.98
N THR A 100 -6.34 -10.74 -21.58
CA THR A 100 -5.29 -9.72 -21.47
C THR A 100 -4.22 -9.78 -22.57
N SER A 101 -4.29 -10.72 -23.52
CA SER A 101 -3.48 -10.65 -24.74
C SER A 101 -4.03 -11.50 -25.89
N VAL A 102 -3.87 -10.97 -27.10
CA VAL A 102 -3.79 -11.71 -28.36
C VAL A 102 -2.62 -11.11 -29.14
N SER A 103 -1.64 -11.90 -29.55
CA SER A 103 -0.59 -11.46 -30.47
C SER A 103 -0.65 -12.27 -31.75
N SER A 104 -0.61 -11.57 -32.88
CA SER A 104 -0.43 -12.14 -34.20
C SER A 104 1.06 -12.16 -34.53
N GLY A 105 1.62 -13.36 -34.67
CA GLY A 105 2.92 -13.59 -35.32
C GLY A 105 4.13 -13.68 -34.38
N SER A 106 4.53 -14.93 -34.09
CA SER A 106 5.92 -15.34 -33.77
C SER A 106 6.48 -15.04 -32.38
N GLU A 107 5.71 -15.17 -31.29
CA GLU A 107 6.23 -14.99 -29.92
C GLU A 107 5.77 -16.07 -28.93
N SER A 108 6.72 -16.50 -28.09
CA SER A 108 6.66 -17.65 -27.19
C SER A 108 5.66 -17.49 -26.05
N ILE A 109 4.85 -18.53 -25.79
CA ILE A 109 4.02 -18.62 -24.58
C ILE A 109 4.87 -19.26 -23.47
N SER A 110 5.28 -18.46 -22.48
CA SER A 110 5.79 -19.00 -21.21
C SER A 110 4.61 -19.25 -20.27
N TYR A 111 4.32 -20.53 -20.01
CA TYR A 111 3.30 -20.95 -19.05
C TYR A 111 3.84 -20.81 -17.62
N ALA A 112 3.50 -19.71 -16.95
CA ALA A 112 3.61 -19.65 -15.49
C ALA A 112 2.45 -20.44 -14.89
N THR A 113 2.77 -21.46 -14.09
CA THR A 113 1.76 -22.28 -13.40
C THR A 113 0.91 -21.41 -12.46
N PRO A 114 -0.38 -21.73 -12.23
CA PRO A 114 -1.24 -20.97 -11.31
C PRO A 114 -0.61 -20.78 -9.93
N GLN A 115 0.20 -21.73 -9.46
CA GLN A 115 0.93 -21.69 -8.20
C GLN A 115 2.04 -20.63 -8.17
N GLN A 116 2.67 -20.30 -9.31
CA GLN A 116 3.68 -19.24 -9.40
C GLN A 116 3.05 -17.83 -9.49
N LYS A 117 1.83 -17.73 -10.05
CA LYS A 117 1.02 -16.50 -9.95
C LYS A 117 0.33 -16.37 -8.60
N ALA A 118 0.03 -17.45 -7.87
CA ALA A 118 -0.87 -17.41 -6.72
C ALA A 118 -0.38 -16.57 -5.52
N SER A 119 0.93 -16.46 -5.28
CA SER A 119 1.44 -15.66 -4.14
C SER A 119 1.46 -14.16 -4.48
N GLY A 120 2.12 -13.80 -5.59
CA GLY A 120 2.18 -12.41 -6.06
C GLY A 120 0.82 -11.87 -6.54
N ALA A 121 -0.01 -12.69 -7.18
CA ALA A 121 -1.35 -12.29 -7.61
C ALA A 121 -2.34 -12.16 -6.46
N LYS A 122 -2.10 -12.77 -5.28
CA LYS A 122 -2.97 -12.56 -4.12
C LYS A 122 -2.69 -11.22 -3.43
N GLU A 123 -1.41 -10.84 -3.37
CA GLU A 123 -0.97 -9.54 -2.88
C GLU A 123 -1.37 -8.42 -3.85
N TRP A 124 -1.13 -8.61 -5.16
CA TRP A 124 -1.65 -7.70 -6.19
C TRP A 124 -3.18 -7.67 -6.21
N SER A 125 -3.85 -8.81 -6.04
CA SER A 125 -5.32 -8.86 -5.97
C SER A 125 -5.86 -8.08 -4.77
N ALA A 126 -5.21 -8.13 -3.62
CA ALA A 126 -5.61 -7.34 -2.46
C ALA A 126 -5.45 -5.82 -2.70
N VAL A 127 -4.33 -5.41 -3.32
CA VAL A 127 -4.09 -3.99 -3.67
C VAL A 127 -5.08 -3.51 -4.75
N TYR A 128 -5.31 -4.29 -5.80
CA TYR A 128 -6.30 -3.96 -6.84
C TYR A 128 -7.75 -4.03 -6.34
N ALA A 129 -8.06 -4.92 -5.39
CA ALA A 129 -9.39 -4.99 -4.78
C ALA A 129 -9.63 -3.86 -3.77
N ALA A 130 -8.56 -3.31 -3.19
CA ALA A 130 -8.60 -2.13 -2.34
C ALA A 130 -8.65 -0.84 -3.17
N ALA A 131 -8.02 -0.79 -4.33
CA ALA A 131 -8.08 0.34 -5.26
C ALA A 131 -9.54 0.71 -5.60
N GLY A 132 -9.96 1.93 -5.24
CA GLY A 132 -11.33 2.41 -5.40
C GLY A 132 -12.33 2.04 -4.28
N ASP A 133 -11.95 1.28 -3.26
CA ASP A 133 -12.80 0.92 -2.11
C ASP A 133 -12.15 1.37 -0.79
N VAL A 134 -12.63 2.51 -0.26
CA VAL A 134 -12.08 3.16 0.94
C VAL A 134 -12.08 2.26 2.18
N GLN A 135 -13.06 1.35 2.31
CA GLN A 135 -13.11 0.44 3.46
C GLN A 135 -11.99 -0.60 3.39
N LYS A 136 -11.77 -1.16 2.20
CA LYS A 136 -10.71 -2.15 1.97
C LYS A 136 -9.33 -1.54 2.02
N THR A 137 -9.14 -0.31 1.52
CA THR A 137 -7.86 0.39 1.68
C THR A 137 -7.53 0.57 3.16
N ASN A 138 -8.51 1.00 3.96
CA ASN A 138 -8.30 1.24 5.39
C ASN A 138 -8.01 -0.07 6.14
N ASP A 139 -8.74 -1.16 5.83
CA ASP A 139 -8.48 -2.48 6.41
C ASP A 139 -7.07 -2.99 6.07
N LEU A 140 -6.65 -2.84 4.81
CA LEU A 140 -5.32 -3.24 4.35
C LEU A 140 -4.23 -2.45 5.07
N LEU A 141 -4.35 -1.13 5.14
CA LEU A 141 -3.42 -0.24 5.83
C LEU A 141 -3.34 -0.61 7.32
N LEU A 142 -4.47 -0.80 7.98
CA LEU A 142 -4.54 -1.18 9.39
C LEU A 142 -3.85 -2.53 9.65
N LYS A 143 -4.11 -3.54 8.82
CA LYS A 143 -3.50 -4.87 8.92
C LYS A 143 -1.98 -4.83 8.78
N THR A 144 -1.43 -3.91 7.97
CA THR A 144 0.02 -3.72 7.85
C THR A 144 0.64 -2.95 9.01
N ALA A 145 -0.02 -1.90 9.51
CA ALA A 145 0.52 -1.03 10.54
C ALA A 145 0.50 -1.67 11.94
N LEU A 146 -0.57 -2.39 12.29
CA LEU A 146 -0.75 -3.00 13.61
C LEU A 146 0.45 -3.81 14.12
N PRO A 147 0.98 -4.82 13.39
CA PRO A 147 2.10 -5.63 13.89
C PRO A 147 3.36 -4.80 14.16
N LEU A 148 3.58 -3.72 13.41
CA LEU A 148 4.73 -2.85 13.56
C LEU A 148 4.61 -1.96 14.80
N LEU A 149 3.40 -1.56 15.17
CA LEU A 149 3.09 -0.71 16.32
C LEU A 149 2.80 -1.49 17.60
N MET A 150 2.49 -2.79 17.52
CA MET A 150 2.19 -3.61 18.71
C MET A 150 3.34 -3.63 19.71
N GLY A 151 3.09 -3.19 20.94
CA GLY A 151 4.11 -3.13 22.00
C GLY A 151 5.09 -1.96 21.87
N VAL A 152 4.81 -0.99 21.00
CA VAL A 152 5.43 0.34 21.07
C VAL A 152 4.75 1.14 22.18
N ARG A 153 5.54 1.84 23.00
CA ARG A 153 5.07 2.67 24.11
C ARG A 153 5.53 4.11 23.93
N THR A 154 4.74 5.06 24.42
CA THR A 154 5.15 6.46 24.59
C THR A 154 6.11 6.59 25.77
N ASP A 155 6.71 7.77 25.94
CA ASP A 155 7.63 8.03 27.06
C ASP A 155 6.98 7.86 28.43
N ASP A 156 5.66 8.06 28.53
CA ASP A 156 4.86 7.83 29.73
C ASP A 156 4.55 6.33 29.99
N GLY A 157 5.06 5.44 29.14
CA GLY A 157 4.85 3.99 29.24
C GLY A 157 3.47 3.53 28.73
N ILE A 158 2.67 4.44 28.17
CA ILE A 158 1.34 4.16 27.61
C ILE A 158 1.52 3.50 26.22
N PRO A 159 0.82 2.41 25.90
CA PRO A 159 0.87 1.84 24.56
C PRO A 159 0.36 2.83 23.51
N VAL A 160 1.07 3.02 22.40
CA VAL A 160 0.68 4.01 21.36
C VAL A 160 -0.66 3.71 20.70
N LEU A 161 -1.09 2.45 20.73
CA LEU A 161 -2.39 2.00 20.20
C LEU A 161 -3.53 2.14 21.22
N TYR A 162 -3.27 2.70 22.39
CA TYR A 162 -4.27 2.83 23.44
C TYR A 162 -5.14 4.06 23.21
N ALA A 163 -6.46 3.85 23.25
CA ALA A 163 -7.47 4.85 22.88
C ALA A 163 -7.92 5.76 24.04
N GLY A 164 -7.24 5.75 25.19
CA GLY A 164 -7.70 6.54 26.34
C GLY A 164 -6.62 6.86 27.37
N VAL A 165 -6.72 8.05 27.94
CA VAL A 165 -6.71 8.27 29.40
C VAL A 165 -8.00 9.02 29.70
#